data_AF-A0A958Q494-F1
#
_entry.id   AF-A0A958Q494-F1
#
_cell.length_a   1.000
_cell.length_b   1.000
_cell.length_c   1.000
_cell.angle_alpha   90.00
_cell.angle_beta   90.00
_cell.angle_gamma   90.00
#
_symmetry.space_group_name_H-M   'P 1'
#
loop_
_entity.id
_entity.type
_entity.pdbx_description
1 polymer ?
#
loop_
_entity_poly.entity_id
_entity_poly.type
_entity_poly.pdbx_seq_one_letter_code
_entity_poly.pdbx_strand_id
1 'polypeptide(L)'
;MSSYAALHQVLLSSAFVASHASFRERGFRQRDLRFYFELFCQWSEWGRPYSASQIQTTQLTRQIQSLIENGYVKKLNRSSRSPFLLTRLGLIEMLSRIVTLREDEAHGIFLFAFYFSKVYRERLIALVREEGKQFPVALQIELEALLDHRSMLDDKISSVKKRLRKLSRGLEDAEAASKLASNLFARNIPLSEVVKRVEESHPYEFNALKPLSELIVEIPPEAREWELEHGNALRAELLWKPAYALEEQFLKYLEGAKKSLG
;
A
#
# COMPACT_ATOMS: atom_id res chain seq x y z
N MET A 1 -9.59 0.51 -5.37
CA MET A 1 -8.66 1.37 -6.13
C MET A 1 -7.50 0.49 -6.57
N SER A 2 -7.10 0.50 -7.85
CA SER A 2 -5.97 -0.33 -8.30
C SER A 2 -4.66 0.14 -7.65
N SER A 3 -3.68 -0.76 -7.48
CA SER A 3 -2.34 -0.39 -6.96
C SER A 3 -1.70 0.75 -7.77
N TYR A 4 -2.03 0.86 -9.06
CA TYR A 4 -1.58 1.94 -9.92
C TYR A 4 -2.18 3.30 -9.52
N ALA A 5 -3.48 3.35 -9.24
CA ALA A 5 -4.14 4.58 -8.81
C ALA A 5 -3.63 5.03 -7.43
N ALA A 6 -3.35 4.08 -6.51
CA ALA A 6 -2.72 4.38 -5.23
C ALA A 6 -1.32 4.99 -5.40
N LEU A 7 -0.46 4.34 -6.20
CA LEU A 7 0.88 4.88 -6.50
C LEU A 7 0.78 6.27 -7.14
N HIS A 8 -0.07 6.45 -8.15
CA HIS A 8 -0.24 7.73 -8.82
C HIS A 8 -0.66 8.83 -7.84
N GLN A 9 -1.56 8.54 -6.89
CA GLN A 9 -1.97 9.49 -5.87
C GLN A 9 -0.81 9.87 -4.96
N VAL A 10 -0.04 8.90 -4.45
CA VAL A 10 1.13 9.14 -3.59
C VAL A 10 2.18 9.98 -4.32
N LEU A 11 2.50 9.65 -5.58
CA LEU A 11 3.46 10.40 -6.39
C LEU A 11 2.99 11.83 -6.67
N LEU A 12 1.70 12.02 -6.99
CA LEU A 12 1.14 13.34 -7.25
C LEU A 12 1.12 14.20 -5.99
N SER A 13 0.67 13.67 -4.86
CA SER A 13 0.69 14.37 -3.57
C SER A 13 2.12 14.73 -3.17
N SER A 14 3.08 13.83 -3.37
CA SER A 14 4.50 14.11 -3.16
C SER A 14 4.99 15.24 -4.05
N ALA A 15 4.58 15.25 -5.32
CA ALA A 15 4.96 16.30 -6.27
C ALA A 15 4.41 17.68 -5.85
N PHE A 16 3.18 17.75 -5.31
CA PHE A 16 2.64 18.98 -4.73
C PHE A 16 3.49 19.48 -3.56
N VAL A 17 3.81 18.58 -2.62
CA VAL A 17 4.61 18.91 -1.43
C VAL A 17 6.01 19.38 -1.82
N ALA A 18 6.69 18.65 -2.71
CA ALA A 18 8.02 18.99 -3.19
C ALA A 18 8.04 20.32 -3.97
N SER A 19 7.03 20.56 -4.81
CA SER A 19 6.87 21.83 -5.52
C SER A 19 6.71 23.00 -4.53
N HIS A 20 5.81 22.87 -3.57
CA HIS A 20 5.60 23.90 -2.57
C HIS A 20 6.87 24.19 -1.74
N ALA A 21 7.56 23.15 -1.26
CA ALA A 21 8.80 23.28 -0.52
C ALA A 21 9.97 23.87 -1.34
N SER A 22 9.91 23.78 -2.67
CA SER A 22 10.93 24.33 -3.56
C SER A 22 10.73 25.78 -3.93
N PHE A 23 9.49 26.21 -4.13
CA PHE A 23 9.22 27.57 -4.57
C PHE A 23 8.76 28.50 -3.45
N ARG A 24 8.38 27.95 -2.28
CA ARG A 24 7.98 28.69 -1.08
C ARG A 24 6.96 29.78 -1.45
N GLU A 25 7.12 31.00 -0.93
CA GLU A 25 6.24 32.15 -1.17
C GLU A 25 6.05 32.55 -2.64
N ARG A 26 7.00 32.20 -3.54
CA ARG A 26 6.86 32.51 -4.98
C ARG A 26 5.76 31.68 -5.65
N GLY A 27 5.39 30.56 -5.05
CA GLY A 27 4.48 29.58 -5.61
C GLY A 27 5.07 28.77 -6.76
N PHE A 28 4.50 27.60 -6.99
CA PHE A 28 4.89 26.69 -8.05
C PHE A 28 3.93 26.80 -9.24
N ARG A 29 4.40 26.48 -10.44
CA ARG A 29 3.59 26.42 -11.67
C ARG A 29 3.27 24.97 -12.01
N GLN A 30 2.32 24.76 -12.92
CA GLN A 30 1.97 23.41 -13.40
C GLN A 30 3.18 22.64 -13.95
N ARG A 31 4.10 23.33 -14.64
CA ARG A 31 5.33 22.70 -15.17
C ARG A 31 6.24 22.17 -14.05
N ASP A 32 6.25 22.82 -12.90
CA ASP A 32 7.11 22.45 -11.77
C ASP A 32 6.52 21.21 -11.07
N LEU A 33 5.19 21.19 -10.92
CA LEU A 33 4.46 20.03 -10.44
C LEU A 33 4.65 18.82 -11.38
N ARG A 34 4.56 19.05 -12.69
CA ARG A 34 4.81 18.02 -13.71
C ARG A 34 6.24 17.47 -13.61
N PHE A 35 7.23 18.34 -13.47
CA PHE A 35 8.63 17.93 -13.31
C PHE A 35 8.81 17.01 -12.10
N TYR A 36 8.31 17.38 -10.91
CA TYR A 36 8.43 16.52 -9.73
C TYR A 36 7.66 15.21 -9.87
N PHE A 37 6.48 15.24 -10.51
CA PHE A 37 5.72 14.03 -10.76
C PHE A 37 6.50 13.06 -11.67
N GLU A 38 7.03 13.55 -12.80
CA GLU A 38 7.84 12.75 -13.73
C GLU A 38 9.11 12.22 -13.03
N LEU A 39 9.78 13.04 -12.22
CA LEU A 39 10.93 12.63 -11.43
C LEU A 39 10.59 11.49 -10.45
N PHE A 40 9.47 11.61 -9.73
CA PHE A 40 9.06 10.60 -8.76
C PHE A 40 8.55 9.32 -9.43
N CYS A 41 7.91 9.43 -10.59
CA CYS A 41 7.62 8.28 -11.45
C CYS A 41 8.93 7.52 -11.75
N GLN A 42 9.96 8.22 -12.22
CA GLN A 42 11.26 7.61 -12.54
C GLN A 42 11.89 6.90 -11.33
N TRP A 43 11.77 7.43 -10.11
CA TRP A 43 12.28 6.76 -8.90
C TRP A 43 11.47 5.53 -8.51
N SER A 44 10.17 5.54 -8.79
CA SER A 44 9.25 4.45 -8.47
C SER A 44 9.24 3.33 -9.52
N GLU A 45 9.96 3.50 -10.63
CA GLU A 45 9.97 2.53 -11.73
C GLU A 45 10.74 1.26 -11.40
N TRP A 46 9.99 0.24 -11.01
CA TRP A 46 10.45 -1.14 -10.92
C TRP A 46 9.83 -1.93 -12.08
N GLY A 47 10.56 -2.02 -13.20
CA GLY A 47 10.33 -3.04 -14.22
C GLY A 47 9.21 -2.81 -15.24
N ARG A 48 8.71 -1.59 -15.45
CA ARG A 48 7.83 -1.28 -16.61
C ARG A 48 8.24 0.01 -17.32
N PRO A 49 8.37 0.01 -18.66
CA PRO A 49 8.68 1.21 -19.42
C PRO A 49 7.49 2.20 -19.47
N TYR A 50 7.66 3.34 -18.82
CA TYR A 50 7.29 4.72 -19.20
C TYR A 50 6.02 4.97 -20.08
N SER A 51 4.86 4.40 -19.77
CA SER A 51 3.56 4.89 -20.30
C SER A 51 2.73 5.70 -19.29
N ALA A 52 3.10 5.62 -18.00
CA ALA A 52 2.45 6.31 -16.88
C ALA A 52 2.89 7.77 -16.68
N SER A 53 3.99 8.16 -17.31
CA SER A 53 4.68 9.44 -17.10
C SER A 53 4.04 10.64 -17.79
N GLN A 54 3.10 10.42 -18.70
CA GLN A 54 2.39 11.51 -19.36
C GLN A 54 1.14 11.88 -18.56
N ILE A 55 1.34 12.46 -17.38
CA ILE A 55 0.25 13.18 -16.74
C ILE A 55 -0.15 14.33 -17.67
N GLN A 56 -1.37 14.27 -18.18
CA GLN A 56 -1.82 15.26 -19.15
C GLN A 56 -2.00 16.61 -18.44
N THR A 57 -1.64 17.70 -19.10
CA THR A 57 -1.82 19.06 -18.56
C THR A 57 -3.27 19.32 -18.13
N THR A 58 -4.24 18.73 -18.85
CA THR A 58 -5.66 18.76 -18.52
C THR A 58 -5.98 18.04 -17.21
N GLN A 59 -5.36 16.90 -16.94
CA GLN A 59 -5.49 16.16 -15.67
C GLN A 59 -4.91 16.97 -14.50
N LEU A 60 -3.69 17.51 -14.65
CA LEU A 60 -3.09 18.40 -13.66
C LEU A 60 -3.97 19.61 -13.37
N THR A 61 -4.53 20.23 -14.41
CA THR A 61 -5.41 21.39 -14.26
C THR A 61 -6.67 21.03 -13.46
N ARG A 62 -7.32 19.90 -13.76
CA ARG A 62 -8.50 19.43 -13.00
C ARG A 62 -8.16 19.16 -11.54
N GLN A 63 -7.02 18.53 -11.27
CA GLN A 63 -6.57 18.24 -9.90
C GLN A 63 -6.30 19.53 -9.12
N ILE A 64 -5.55 20.47 -9.70
CA ILE A 64 -5.30 21.78 -9.08
C ILE A 64 -6.62 22.51 -8.81
N GLN A 65 -7.54 22.52 -9.77
CA GLN A 65 -8.83 23.20 -9.63
C GLN A 65 -9.65 22.60 -8.49
N SER A 66 -9.70 21.27 -8.39
CA SER A 66 -10.35 20.59 -7.25
C SER A 66 -9.69 20.94 -5.92
N LEU A 67 -8.35 21.02 -5.86
CA LEU A 67 -7.66 21.43 -4.63
C LEU A 67 -7.89 22.91 -4.27
N ILE A 68 -8.10 23.78 -5.27
CA ILE A 68 -8.47 25.18 -5.04
C ILE A 68 -9.88 25.27 -4.45
N GLU A 69 -10.84 24.53 -5.01
CA GLU A 69 -12.24 24.49 -4.54
C GLU A 69 -12.34 23.99 -3.10
N ASN A 70 -11.49 23.04 -2.71
CA ASN A 70 -11.40 22.53 -1.34
C ASN A 70 -10.55 23.40 -0.40
N GLY A 71 -9.99 24.52 -0.86
CA GLY A 71 -9.16 25.41 -0.03
C GLY A 71 -7.76 24.87 0.31
N TYR A 72 -7.30 23.82 -0.36
CA TYR A 72 -5.97 23.23 -0.17
C TYR A 72 -4.89 23.92 -1.00
N VAL A 73 -5.28 24.57 -2.10
CA VAL A 73 -4.37 25.35 -2.96
C VAL A 73 -4.89 26.78 -3.10
N LYS A 74 -4.00 27.76 -3.06
CA LYS A 74 -4.27 29.16 -3.37
C LYS A 74 -3.57 29.56 -4.67
N LYS A 75 -4.25 30.37 -5.47
CA LYS A 75 -3.70 31.00 -6.66
C LYS A 75 -3.20 32.39 -6.29
N LEU A 76 -1.94 32.72 -6.59
CA LEU A 76 -1.33 34.00 -6.17
C LEU A 76 -1.81 35.21 -6.99
N ASN A 77 -2.27 34.99 -8.22
CA ASN A 77 -2.78 36.03 -9.11
C ASN A 77 -3.92 35.50 -9.99
N ARG A 78 -4.65 36.41 -10.66
CA ARG A 78 -5.81 36.05 -11.48
C ARG A 78 -5.46 35.53 -12.88
N SER A 79 -4.20 35.65 -13.32
CA SER A 79 -3.73 35.22 -14.65
C SER A 79 -3.84 33.71 -14.90
N SER A 80 -3.88 33.26 -16.15
CA SER A 80 -3.82 31.83 -16.49
C SER A 80 -2.46 31.18 -16.17
N ARG A 81 -1.37 31.98 -16.11
CA ARG A 81 -0.01 31.52 -15.78
C ARG A 81 0.37 31.73 -14.31
N SER A 82 -0.63 31.82 -13.45
CA SER A 82 -0.44 32.17 -12.05
C SER A 82 0.24 31.05 -11.27
N PRO A 83 1.22 31.37 -10.41
CA PRO A 83 1.74 30.40 -9.46
C PRO A 83 0.70 29.99 -8.42
N PHE A 84 0.87 28.79 -7.89
CA PHE A 84 0.04 28.15 -6.89
C PHE A 84 0.83 27.97 -5.59
N LEU A 85 0.13 28.01 -4.47
CA LEU A 85 0.67 27.69 -3.15
C LEU A 85 -0.22 26.66 -2.49
N LEU A 86 0.38 25.68 -1.82
CA LEU A 86 -0.38 24.91 -0.84
C LEU A 86 -0.75 25.84 0.32
N THR A 87 -1.98 25.71 0.80
CA THR A 87 -2.33 26.20 2.12
C THR A 87 -1.74 25.27 3.16
N ARG A 88 -1.74 25.68 4.43
CA ARG A 88 -1.25 24.84 5.54
C ARG A 88 -2.04 23.54 5.65
N LEU A 89 -3.36 23.65 5.54
CA LEU A 89 -4.26 22.50 5.45
C LEU A 89 -3.96 21.66 4.20
N GLY A 90 -3.67 22.30 3.06
CA GLY A 90 -3.27 21.58 1.85
C GLY A 90 -1.96 20.82 2.00
N LEU A 91 -0.97 21.37 2.73
CA LEU A 91 0.29 20.67 3.02
C LEU A 91 0.04 19.43 3.87
N ILE A 92 -0.72 19.57 4.96
CA ILE A 92 -1.09 18.45 5.84
C ILE A 92 -1.87 17.38 5.06
N GLU A 93 -2.88 17.79 4.30
CA GLU A 93 -3.70 16.87 3.49
C GLU A 93 -2.85 16.11 2.45
N MET A 94 -1.94 16.79 1.76
CA MET A 94 -1.06 16.11 0.80
C MET A 94 -0.10 15.13 1.50
N LEU A 95 0.43 15.49 2.67
CA LEU A 95 1.29 14.58 3.45
C LEU A 95 0.51 13.37 3.98
N SER A 96 -0.70 13.59 4.48
CA SER A 96 -1.60 12.52 4.91
C SER A 96 -1.84 11.51 3.78
N ARG A 97 -2.07 11.97 2.54
CA ARG A 97 -2.21 11.09 1.37
C ARG A 97 -0.96 10.30 1.00
N ILE A 98 0.22 10.75 1.43
CA ILE A 98 1.49 10.06 1.18
C ILE A 98 1.72 8.95 2.20
N VAL A 99 1.34 9.16 3.47
CA VAL A 99 1.70 8.26 4.58
C VAL A 99 0.55 7.39 5.07
N THR A 100 -0.70 7.74 4.77
CA THR A 100 -1.88 6.93 5.11
C THR A 100 -2.10 5.84 4.06
N LEU A 101 -1.19 4.88 4.05
CA LEU A 101 -1.18 3.75 3.13
C LEU A 101 -2.06 2.61 3.65
N ARG A 102 -2.76 1.92 2.76
CA ARG A 102 -3.51 0.71 3.14
C ARG A 102 -2.55 -0.45 3.41
N GLU A 103 -2.99 -1.41 4.23
CA GLU A 103 -2.19 -2.58 4.57
C GLU A 103 -1.81 -3.44 3.36
N ASP A 104 -2.71 -3.51 2.37
CA ASP A 104 -2.62 -4.30 1.14
C ASP A 104 -1.94 -3.56 -0.03
N GLU A 105 -1.42 -2.36 0.20
CA GLU A 105 -0.67 -1.65 -0.83
C GLU A 105 0.68 -2.29 -1.12
N ALA A 106 1.04 -2.22 -2.40
CA ALA A 106 2.29 -2.75 -2.93
C ALA A 106 3.50 -2.20 -2.17
N HIS A 107 4.49 -3.06 -1.92
CA HIS A 107 5.69 -2.71 -1.16
C HIS A 107 6.41 -1.48 -1.72
N GLY A 108 6.45 -1.33 -3.05
CA GLY A 108 7.07 -0.17 -3.71
C GLY A 108 6.44 1.17 -3.33
N ILE A 109 5.12 1.22 -3.11
CA ILE A 109 4.42 2.45 -2.68
C ILE A 109 4.90 2.84 -1.28
N PHE A 110 4.95 1.88 -0.37
CA PHE A 110 5.48 2.09 0.98
C PHE A 110 6.94 2.56 0.95
N LEU A 111 7.79 1.90 0.16
CA LEU A 111 9.21 2.27 0.07
C LEU A 111 9.39 3.70 -0.43
N PHE A 112 8.59 4.11 -1.42
CA PHE A 112 8.60 5.48 -1.91
C PHE A 112 8.14 6.47 -0.82
N ALA A 113 7.01 6.22 -0.16
CA ALA A 113 6.50 7.08 0.91
C ALA A 113 7.49 7.20 2.08
N PHE A 114 8.15 6.08 2.44
CA PHE A 114 9.18 6.04 3.48
C PHE A 114 10.40 6.85 3.09
N TYR A 115 10.90 6.66 1.87
CA TYR A 115 12.00 7.46 1.32
C TYR A 115 11.64 8.94 1.33
N PHE A 116 10.46 9.30 0.80
CA PHE A 116 10.02 10.69 0.71
C PHE A 116 9.95 11.32 2.09
N SER A 117 9.27 10.66 3.03
CA SER A 117 9.12 11.15 4.41
C SER A 117 10.47 11.31 5.09
N LYS A 118 11.39 10.37 4.93
CA LYS A 118 12.75 10.45 5.52
C LYS A 118 13.56 11.60 4.91
N VAL A 119 13.64 11.68 3.59
CA VAL A 119 14.55 12.58 2.87
C VAL A 119 14.04 14.01 2.83
N TYR A 120 12.73 14.22 2.70
CA TYR A 120 12.14 15.56 2.64
C TYR A 120 11.81 16.14 4.02
N ARG A 121 11.93 15.36 5.10
CA ARG A 121 11.58 15.78 6.47
C ARG A 121 12.18 17.11 6.87
N GLU A 122 13.51 17.22 6.80
CA GLU A 122 14.22 18.41 7.27
C GLU A 122 13.80 19.66 6.51
N ARG A 123 13.63 19.52 5.19
CA ARG A 123 13.19 20.61 4.32
C ARG A 123 11.77 21.07 4.64
N LEU A 124 10.87 20.14 4.94
CA LEU A 124 9.48 20.45 5.29
C LEU A 124 9.36 21.07 6.67
N ILE A 125 10.13 20.58 7.64
CA ILE A 125 10.20 21.19 8.98
C ILE A 125 10.79 22.60 8.89
N ALA A 126 11.85 22.80 8.11
CA ALA A 126 12.44 24.13 7.90
C ALA A 126 11.44 25.09 7.27
N LEU A 127 10.70 24.64 6.25
CA LEU A 127 9.64 25.42 5.61
C LEU A 127 8.60 25.92 6.63
N VAL A 128 8.11 25.03 7.50
CA VAL A 128 7.11 25.39 8.51
C VAL A 128 7.67 26.30 9.60
N ARG A 129 8.93 26.12 10.00
CA ARG A 129 9.61 27.02 10.95
C ARG A 129 9.78 28.42 10.38
N GLU A 130 10.13 28.54 9.09
CA GLU A 130 10.28 29.82 8.40
C GLU A 130 8.95 30.57 8.25
N GLU A 131 7.81 29.88 8.07
CA GLU A 131 6.47 30.50 8.11
C GLU A 131 6.11 31.08 9.49
N GLY A 132 6.84 30.69 10.54
CA GLY A 132 6.79 31.27 11.87
C GLY A 132 5.40 31.21 12.51
N LYS A 133 4.97 32.33 13.10
CA LYS A 133 3.69 32.45 13.84
C LYS A 133 2.46 32.13 12.99
N GLN A 134 2.58 32.12 11.67
CA GLN A 134 1.44 31.85 10.81
C GLN A 134 1.06 30.37 10.75
N PHE A 135 1.96 29.46 11.17
CA PHE A 135 1.71 28.02 11.23
C PHE A 135 1.35 27.60 12.67
N PRO A 136 0.06 27.29 12.98
CA PRO A 136 -0.37 26.95 14.33
C PRO A 136 0.39 25.76 14.90
N VAL A 137 0.69 25.78 16.19
CA VAL A 137 1.42 24.70 16.90
C VAL A 137 0.76 23.33 16.69
N ALA A 138 -0.58 23.27 16.69
CA ALA A 138 -1.31 22.03 16.43
C ALA A 138 -0.96 21.40 15.07
N LEU A 139 -0.86 22.20 14.01
CA LEU A 139 -0.46 21.70 12.69
C LEU A 139 1.02 21.32 12.64
N GLN A 140 1.88 21.94 13.46
CA GLN A 140 3.30 21.57 13.53
C GLN A 140 3.45 20.16 14.13
N ILE A 141 2.71 19.87 15.20
CA ILE A 141 2.68 18.55 15.83
C ILE A 141 2.15 17.51 14.82
N GLU A 142 1.08 17.83 14.11
CA GLU A 142 0.52 16.95 13.08
C GLU A 142 1.52 16.69 11.94
N LEU A 143 2.21 17.73 11.46
CA LEU A 143 3.27 17.59 10.46
C LEU A 143 4.39 16.66 10.95
N GLU A 144 4.86 16.85 12.17
CA GLU A 144 5.94 16.03 12.74
C GLU A 144 5.52 14.58 12.88
N ALA A 145 4.27 14.31 13.28
CA ALA A 145 3.71 12.96 13.34
C ALA A 145 3.61 12.31 11.95
N LEU A 146 3.12 13.05 10.94
CA LEU A 146 3.04 12.54 9.57
C LEU A 146 4.42 12.25 8.96
N LEU A 147 5.45 12.97 9.38
CA LEU A 147 6.84 12.78 8.91
C LEU A 147 7.66 11.85 9.81
N ASP A 148 7.03 11.18 10.78
CA ASP A 148 7.68 10.18 11.62
C ASP A 148 7.88 8.86 10.85
N HIS A 149 8.90 8.87 9.99
CA HIS A 149 9.33 7.71 9.21
C HIS A 149 9.76 6.51 10.08
N ARG A 150 10.09 6.71 11.36
CA ARG A 150 10.44 5.60 12.28
C ARG A 150 9.18 4.87 12.71
N SER A 151 8.17 5.61 13.17
CA SER A 151 6.85 5.03 13.49
C SER A 151 6.24 4.35 12.26
N MET A 152 6.31 4.99 11.09
CA MET A 152 5.80 4.41 9.84
C MET A 152 6.49 3.09 9.46
N LEU A 153 7.79 2.96 9.72
CA LEU A 153 8.53 1.72 9.52
C LEU A 153 8.12 0.62 10.51
N ASP A 154 7.92 0.99 11.77
CA ASP A 154 7.51 0.07 12.83
C ASP A 154 6.11 -0.49 12.62
N ASP A 155 5.18 0.35 12.16
CA ASP A 155 3.83 -0.04 11.80
C ASP A 155 3.85 -1.02 10.61
N LYS A 156 4.65 -0.74 9.57
CA LYS A 156 4.76 -1.64 8.41
C LYS A 156 5.39 -2.97 8.79
N ILE A 157 6.46 -2.97 9.59
CA ILE A 157 7.07 -4.20 10.13
C ILE A 157 6.03 -5.03 10.89
N SER A 158 5.24 -4.37 11.75
CA SER A 158 4.21 -5.03 12.54
C SER A 158 3.11 -5.63 11.65
N SER A 159 2.67 -4.92 10.62
CA SER A 159 1.69 -5.39 9.64
C SER A 159 2.21 -6.57 8.81
N VAL A 160 3.46 -6.51 8.31
CA VAL A 160 4.11 -7.62 7.59
C VAL A 160 4.21 -8.87 8.48
N LYS A 161 4.63 -8.72 9.74
CA LYS A 161 4.69 -9.83 10.71
C LYS A 161 3.32 -10.47 10.94
N LYS A 162 2.24 -9.67 11.00
CA LYS A 162 0.87 -10.20 11.09
C LYS A 162 0.50 -11.03 9.86
N ARG A 163 0.81 -10.54 8.65
CA ARG A 163 0.55 -11.27 7.39
C ARG A 163 1.34 -12.56 7.29
N LEU A 164 2.63 -12.56 7.65
CA LEU A 164 3.46 -13.77 7.67
C LEU A 164 2.89 -14.83 8.60
N ARG A 165 2.44 -14.45 9.81
CA ARG A 165 1.76 -15.39 10.72
C ARG A 165 0.50 -15.99 10.10
N LYS A 166 -0.31 -15.16 9.43
CA LYS A 166 -1.52 -15.64 8.73
C LYS A 166 -1.17 -16.62 7.61
N LEU A 167 -0.18 -16.29 6.79
CA LEU A 167 0.29 -17.15 5.70
C LEU A 167 0.87 -18.47 6.21
N SER A 168 1.70 -18.43 7.27
CA SER A 168 2.25 -19.65 7.91
C SER A 168 1.15 -20.59 8.36
N ARG A 169 0.15 -20.06 9.09
CA ARG A 169 -1.00 -20.86 9.53
C ARG A 169 -1.77 -21.44 8.33
N GLY A 170 -2.04 -20.63 7.30
CA GLY A 170 -2.71 -21.11 6.09
C GLY A 170 -1.94 -22.25 5.40
N LEU A 171 -0.62 -22.15 5.33
CA LEU A 171 0.24 -23.21 4.77
C LEU A 171 0.14 -24.51 5.58
N GLU A 172 0.25 -24.42 6.91
CA GLU A 172 0.12 -25.55 7.83
C GLU A 172 -1.25 -26.22 7.71
N ASP A 173 -2.32 -25.42 7.69
CA ASP A 173 -3.70 -25.90 7.59
C ASP A 173 -3.97 -26.59 6.24
N ALA A 174 -3.49 -26.03 5.13
CA ALA A 174 -3.67 -26.65 3.82
C ALA A 174 -2.90 -27.96 3.67
N GLU A 175 -1.66 -28.04 4.18
CA GLU A 175 -0.89 -29.28 4.16
C GLU A 175 -1.56 -30.36 5.01
N ALA A 176 -2.01 -30.00 6.22
CA ALA A 176 -2.70 -30.93 7.11
C ALA A 176 -4.04 -31.41 6.55
N ALA A 177 -4.85 -30.50 5.97
CA ALA A 177 -6.12 -30.82 5.34
C ALA A 177 -5.94 -31.75 4.13
N SER A 178 -5.01 -31.44 3.22
CA SER A 178 -4.71 -32.30 2.08
C SER A 178 -4.24 -33.69 2.52
N LYS A 179 -3.32 -33.76 3.49
CA LYS A 179 -2.83 -35.03 4.03
C LYS A 179 -3.94 -35.85 4.69
N LEU A 180 -4.84 -35.21 5.42
CA LEU A 180 -6.01 -35.87 6.02
C LEU A 180 -6.93 -36.43 4.92
N ALA A 181 -7.23 -35.62 3.90
CA ALA A 181 -8.06 -36.05 2.77
C ALA A 181 -7.44 -37.26 2.04
N SER A 182 -6.17 -37.19 1.63
CA SER A 182 -5.46 -38.30 0.99
C SER A 182 -5.52 -39.58 1.82
N ASN A 183 -5.28 -39.48 3.14
CA ASN A 183 -5.32 -40.64 4.03
C ASN A 183 -6.72 -41.27 4.15
N LEU A 184 -7.78 -40.46 4.08
CA LEU A 184 -9.16 -40.95 4.13
C LEU A 184 -9.59 -41.57 2.80
N PHE A 185 -9.24 -40.96 1.67
CA PHE A 185 -9.49 -41.52 0.34
C PHE A 185 -8.72 -42.83 0.12
N ALA A 186 -7.47 -42.93 0.57
CA ALA A 186 -6.69 -44.17 0.53
C ALA A 186 -7.34 -45.32 1.35
N ARG A 187 -8.23 -45.00 2.29
CA ARG A 187 -9.02 -45.95 3.08
C ARG A 187 -10.42 -46.20 2.49
N ASN A 188 -10.70 -45.70 1.29
CA ASN A 188 -11.99 -45.76 0.61
C ASN A 188 -13.13 -45.11 1.41
N ILE A 189 -12.84 -44.06 2.20
CA ILE A 189 -13.88 -43.29 2.89
C ILE A 189 -14.67 -42.47 1.87
N PRO A 190 -16.03 -42.46 1.91
CA PRO A 190 -16.83 -41.69 0.98
C PRO A 190 -16.56 -40.18 1.05
N LEU A 191 -16.61 -39.49 -0.10
CA LEU A 191 -16.36 -38.05 -0.23
C LEU A 191 -17.10 -37.19 0.82
N SER A 192 -18.38 -37.46 1.06
CA SER A 192 -19.19 -36.70 2.03
C SER A 192 -18.64 -36.79 3.45
N GLU A 193 -18.10 -37.94 3.84
CA GLU A 193 -17.49 -38.13 5.15
C GLU A 193 -16.08 -37.52 5.23
N VAL A 194 -15.31 -37.59 4.13
CA VAL A 194 -14.00 -36.91 4.03
C VAL A 194 -14.16 -35.41 4.25
N VAL A 195 -15.07 -34.79 3.48
CA VAL A 195 -15.39 -33.36 3.57
C VAL A 195 -15.73 -32.94 4.99
N LYS A 196 -16.60 -33.70 5.68
CA LYS A 196 -17.01 -33.41 7.05
C LYS A 196 -15.83 -33.49 8.02
N ARG A 197 -15.00 -34.54 7.92
CA ARG A 197 -13.82 -34.70 8.80
C ARG A 197 -12.77 -33.62 8.58
N VAL A 198 -12.58 -33.19 7.33
CA VAL A 198 -11.68 -32.08 6.99
C VAL A 198 -12.23 -30.76 7.54
N GLU A 199 -13.53 -30.48 7.37
CA GLU A 199 -14.18 -29.29 7.89
C GLU A 199 -14.08 -29.18 9.43
N GLU A 200 -14.27 -30.29 10.13
CA GLU A 200 -14.19 -30.36 11.61
C GLU A 200 -12.75 -30.18 12.12
N SER A 201 -11.77 -30.74 11.42
CA SER A 201 -10.37 -30.75 11.87
C SER A 201 -9.60 -29.49 11.45
N HIS A 202 -9.94 -28.95 10.27
CA HIS A 202 -9.25 -27.83 9.62
C HIS A 202 -10.28 -26.87 9.00
N PRO A 203 -11.04 -26.12 9.82
CA PRO A 203 -12.04 -25.20 9.30
C PRO A 203 -11.37 -24.11 8.47
N TYR A 204 -11.75 -24.03 7.19
CA TYR A 204 -11.17 -23.06 6.26
C TYR A 204 -11.65 -21.63 6.55
N GLU A 205 -10.95 -20.62 6.01
CA GLU A 205 -11.13 -19.20 6.38
C GLU A 205 -12.56 -18.68 6.22
N PHE A 206 -13.34 -19.22 5.28
CA PHE A 206 -14.71 -18.79 5.01
C PHE A 206 -15.78 -19.71 5.59
N ASN A 207 -15.42 -20.64 6.47
CA ASN A 207 -16.36 -21.61 7.03
C ASN A 207 -17.56 -20.95 7.74
N ALA A 208 -17.37 -19.74 8.30
CA ALA A 208 -18.43 -18.96 8.95
C ALA A 208 -19.46 -18.37 7.97
N LEU A 209 -19.09 -18.17 6.70
CA LEU A 209 -19.98 -17.68 5.65
C LEU A 209 -20.60 -18.82 4.86
N LYS A 210 -19.81 -19.88 4.62
CA LYS A 210 -20.22 -21.06 3.89
C LYS A 210 -19.42 -22.25 4.42
N PRO A 211 -20.05 -23.33 4.89
CA PRO A 211 -19.36 -24.55 5.25
C PRO A 211 -18.62 -25.19 4.07
N LEU A 212 -17.51 -25.88 4.32
CA LEU A 212 -16.74 -26.58 3.30
C LEU A 212 -17.60 -27.61 2.57
N SER A 213 -18.48 -28.27 3.32
CA SER A 213 -19.46 -29.22 2.81
C SER A 213 -20.41 -28.63 1.79
N GLU A 214 -20.85 -27.39 1.97
CA GLU A 214 -21.65 -26.67 0.98
C GLU A 214 -20.80 -26.21 -0.22
N LEU A 215 -19.57 -25.78 0.03
CA LEU A 215 -18.67 -25.32 -1.02
C LEU A 215 -18.31 -26.44 -2.00
N ILE A 216 -17.98 -27.64 -1.50
CA ILE A 216 -17.56 -28.78 -2.34
C ILE A 216 -18.69 -29.26 -3.27
N VAL A 217 -19.96 -29.12 -2.85
CA VAL A 217 -21.11 -29.50 -3.69
C VAL A 217 -21.22 -28.63 -4.95
N GLU A 218 -20.77 -27.37 -4.90
CA GLU A 218 -20.79 -26.47 -6.06
C GLU A 218 -19.66 -26.73 -7.05
N ILE A 219 -18.63 -27.46 -6.64
CA ILE A 219 -17.54 -27.86 -7.53
C ILE A 219 -18.04 -29.00 -8.45
N PRO A 220 -17.67 -29.00 -9.74
CA PRO A 220 -17.98 -30.10 -10.65
C PRO A 220 -17.61 -31.46 -10.03
N PRO A 221 -18.50 -32.48 -10.07
CA PRO A 221 -18.30 -33.75 -9.37
C PRO A 221 -16.93 -34.39 -9.60
N GLU A 222 -16.43 -34.33 -10.82
CA GLU A 222 -15.14 -34.86 -11.26
C GLU A 222 -13.91 -34.17 -10.62
N ALA A 223 -14.07 -32.97 -10.08
CA ALA A 223 -12.97 -32.18 -9.50
C ALA A 223 -12.96 -32.18 -7.96
N ARG A 224 -14.03 -32.66 -7.31
CA ARG A 224 -14.20 -32.54 -5.84
C ARG A 224 -13.13 -33.26 -5.04
N GLU A 225 -12.85 -34.50 -5.42
CA GLU A 225 -11.82 -35.33 -4.77
C GLU A 225 -10.44 -34.71 -4.96
N TRP A 226 -10.14 -34.30 -6.19
CA TRP A 226 -8.88 -33.63 -6.52
C TRP A 226 -8.67 -32.34 -5.73
N GLU A 227 -9.71 -31.51 -5.55
CA GLU A 227 -9.61 -30.25 -4.80
C GLU A 227 -9.24 -30.47 -3.33
N LEU A 228 -9.82 -31.50 -2.70
CA LEU A 228 -9.54 -31.86 -1.32
C LEU A 228 -8.17 -32.50 -1.15
N GLU A 229 -7.79 -33.39 -2.07
CA GLU A 229 -6.57 -34.16 -1.98
C GLU A 229 -5.34 -33.32 -2.42
N HIS A 230 -5.42 -32.71 -3.60
CA HIS A 230 -4.29 -32.06 -4.28
C HIS A 230 -4.43 -30.55 -4.37
N GLY A 231 -5.63 -30.02 -4.60
CA GLY A 231 -5.86 -28.59 -4.87
C GLY A 231 -5.38 -27.68 -3.72
N ASN A 232 -5.66 -28.05 -2.47
CA ASN A 232 -5.18 -27.32 -1.30
C ASN A 232 -3.65 -27.30 -1.19
N ALA A 233 -3.00 -28.47 -1.29
CA ALA A 233 -1.55 -28.58 -1.29
C ALA A 233 -0.92 -27.75 -2.42
N LEU A 234 -1.46 -27.83 -3.64
CA LEU A 234 -0.94 -27.06 -4.77
C LEU A 234 -1.10 -25.55 -4.57
N ARG A 235 -2.20 -25.07 -3.98
CA ARG A 235 -2.35 -23.65 -3.63
C ARG A 235 -1.33 -23.22 -2.57
N ALA A 236 -1.09 -24.06 -1.57
CA ALA A 236 -0.05 -23.80 -0.58
C ALA A 236 1.33 -23.68 -1.25
N GLU A 237 1.70 -24.64 -2.09
CA GLU A 237 3.00 -24.66 -2.79
C GLU A 237 3.19 -23.53 -3.80
N LEU A 238 2.19 -23.29 -4.66
CA LEU A 238 2.35 -22.44 -5.84
C LEU A 238 1.94 -20.98 -5.60
N LEU A 239 1.11 -20.71 -4.58
CA LEU A 239 0.63 -19.37 -4.29
C LEU A 239 1.13 -18.87 -2.94
N TRP A 240 0.87 -19.60 -1.87
CA TRP A 240 1.10 -19.10 -0.51
C TRP A 240 2.57 -19.16 -0.10
N LYS A 241 3.32 -20.21 -0.45
CA LYS A 241 4.76 -20.29 -0.17
C LYS A 241 5.54 -19.18 -0.88
N PRO A 242 5.35 -18.90 -2.18
CA PRO A 242 5.99 -17.76 -2.85
C PRO A 242 5.60 -16.43 -2.20
N ALA A 243 4.31 -16.24 -1.87
CA ALA A 243 3.87 -15.02 -1.19
C ALA A 243 4.53 -14.84 0.20
N TYR A 244 4.64 -15.93 0.97
CA TYR A 244 5.35 -15.94 2.25
C TYR A 244 6.81 -15.56 2.07
N ALA A 245 7.51 -16.17 1.10
CA ALA A 245 8.91 -15.89 0.84
C ALA A 245 9.15 -14.41 0.45
N LEU A 246 8.28 -13.83 -0.38
CA LEU A 246 8.32 -12.41 -0.75
C LEU A 246 8.12 -11.50 0.46
N GLU A 247 7.11 -11.76 1.28
CA GLU A 247 6.84 -10.98 2.51
C GLU A 247 7.98 -11.14 3.54
N GLU A 248 8.60 -12.32 3.64
CA GLU A 248 9.71 -12.56 4.54
C GLU A 248 10.97 -11.80 4.09
N GLN A 249 11.26 -11.82 2.79
CA GLN A 249 12.36 -11.05 2.23
C GLN A 249 12.14 -9.54 2.44
N PHE A 250 10.91 -9.08 2.24
CA PHE A 250 10.55 -7.68 2.50
C PHE A 250 10.70 -7.33 3.98
N LEU A 251 10.28 -8.20 4.90
CA LEU A 251 10.48 -8.01 6.34
C LEU A 251 11.97 -7.87 6.69
N LYS A 252 12.82 -8.76 6.16
CA LYS A 252 14.28 -8.70 6.36
C LYS A 252 14.84 -7.36 5.89
N TYR A 253 14.38 -6.86 4.74
CA TYR A 253 14.76 -5.53 4.25
C TYR A 253 14.33 -4.42 5.22
N LEU A 254 13.07 -4.42 5.69
CA LEU A 254 12.56 -3.41 6.62
C LEU A 254 13.31 -3.41 7.96
N GLU A 255 13.60 -4.59 8.52
CA GLU A 255 14.37 -4.70 9.75
C GLU A 255 15.82 -4.24 9.56
N GLY A 256 16.42 -4.50 8.39
CA GLY A 256 17.71 -3.94 8.01
C GLY A 256 17.68 -2.41 7.91
N ALA A 257 16.65 -1.85 7.29
CA ALA A 257 16.44 -0.41 7.20
C ALA A 257 16.23 0.23 8.59
N LYS A 258 15.53 -0.47 9.51
CA LYS A 258 15.35 -0.01 10.89
C LYS A 258 16.69 0.08 11.63
N LYS A 259 17.54 -0.93 11.47
CA LYS A 259 18.88 -0.96 12.09
C LYS A 259 19.78 0.17 11.60
N SER A 260 19.67 0.58 10.34
CA SER A 260 20.47 1.69 9.79
C SER A 260 19.94 3.09 10.13
N LEU A 261 18.76 3.19 10.74
CA LEU A 261 18.20 4.44 11.27
C LEU A 261 18.60 4.73 12.72
N GLY A 262 19.11 3.72 13.44
CA GLY A 262 19.65 3.84 14.80
C GLY A 262 21.09 4.33 14.77
#